data_AF-A0A364XVB8-F1
#
_entry.id   AF-A0A364XVB8-F1
#
_cell.length_a   1.000
_cell.length_b   1.000
_cell.length_c   1.000
_cell.angle_alpha   90.00
_cell.angle_beta   90.00
_cell.angle_gamma   90.00
#
_symmetry.space_group_name_H-M   'P 1'
#
loop_
_entity.id
_entity.type
_entity.pdbx_description
1 polymer ?
#
loop_
_entity_poly.entity_id
_entity_poly.type
_entity_poly.pdbx_seq_one_letter_code
_entity_poly.pdbx_strand_id
1 'polypeptide(L)' 'MGRIIGLLVLVVMIVTIVDIVNSNRDSEKKILWVLAVVFFPILGALAWLLVSRNIIKL' A
#
# COMPACT_ATOMS: atom_id res chain seq x y z
N MET A 1 -9.87 20.65 -11.37
CA MET A 1 -10.32 19.23 -11.40
C MET A 1 -9.38 18.23 -10.69
N GLY A 2 -8.56 18.65 -9.72
CA GLY A 2 -7.65 17.73 -8.99
C GLY A 2 -8.15 17.21 -7.63
N ARG A 3 -9.25 17.78 -7.09
CA ARG A 3 -9.72 17.47 -5.73
C ARG A 3 -10.19 16.02 -5.57
N ILE A 4 -10.82 15.47 -6.60
CA ILE A 4 -11.33 14.09 -6.60
C ILE A 4 -10.16 13.10 -6.66
N ILE A 5 -9.14 13.40 -7.47
CA ILE A 5 -7.94 12.56 -7.61
C ILE A 5 -7.18 12.49 -6.28
N GLY A 6 -7.00 13.62 -5.60
CA GLY A 6 -6.37 13.64 -4.27
C GLY A 6 -7.15 12.82 -3.23
N LEU A 7 -8.49 12.89 -3.25
CA LEU A 7 -9.34 12.09 -2.38
C LEU A 7 -9.21 10.59 -2.66
N LEU A 8 -9.21 10.19 -3.94
CA LEU A 8 -9.05 8.80 -4.35
C LEU A 8 -7.71 8.24 -3.90
N VAL A 9 -6.61 8.99 -4.09
CA VAL A 9 -5.28 8.59 -3.62
C VAL A 9 -5.27 8.40 -2.11
N LEU A 10 -5.92 9.30 -1.36
CA LEU A 10 -6.06 9.19 0.09
C LEU A 10 -6.78 7.91 0.52
N VAL A 11 -7.93 7.61 -0.10
CA VAL A 11 -8.71 6.40 0.20
C VAL A 11 -7.89 5.15 -0.12
N VAL A 12 -7.25 5.09 -1.28
CA VAL A 12 -6.38 3.97 -1.68
C VAL A 12 -5.24 3.78 -0.69
N MET A 13 -4.63 4.87 -0.24
CA MET A 13 -3.52 4.81 0.72
C MET A 13 -3.97 4.20 2.06
N ILE A 14 -5.11 4.64 2.59
CA ILE A 14 -5.67 4.10 3.84
C ILE A 14 -5.97 2.61 3.71
N VAL A 15 -6.67 2.21 2.65
CA VAL A 15 -7.03 0.80 2.40
C VAL A 15 -5.77 -0.06 2.29
N THR A 16 -4.74 0.43 1.60
CA THR A 16 -3.46 -0.28 1.43
C THR A 16 -2.76 -0.46 2.77
N ILE A 17 -2.69 0.59 3.61
CA ILE A 17 -2.06 0.51 4.93
C ILE A 17 -2.79 -0.51 5.83
N VAL A 18 -4.12 -0.50 5.80
CA VAL A 18 -4.94 -1.49 6.53
C VAL A 18 -4.67 -2.92 6.04
N ASP A 19 -4.53 -3.13 4.73
CA ASP A 19 -4.18 -4.43 4.15
C ASP A 19 -2.76 -4.87 4.57
N ILE A 20 -1.79 -3.95 4.61
CA ILE A 20 -0.42 -4.21 5.10
C ILE A 20 -0.45 -4.67 6.55
N VAL A 21 -1.14 -3.94 7.42
CA VAL A 21 -1.21 -4.24 8.86
C VAL A 21 -1.90 -5.58 9.10
N ASN A 22 -2.95 -5.91 8.34
CA ASN A 22 -3.67 -7.18 8.45
C ASN A 22 -2.97 -8.37 7.76
N SER A 23 -1.93 -8.14 6.96
CA SER A 23 -1.21 -9.24 6.29
C SER A 23 -0.49 -10.16 7.28
N ASN A 24 -0.28 -11.43 6.91
CA ASN A 24 0.46 -12.40 7.73
C ASN A 24 1.99 -12.28 7.60
N ARG A 25 2.50 -11.07 7.31
CA ARG A 25 3.93 -10.80 7.15
C ARG A 25 4.57 -10.39 8.47
N ASP A 26 5.88 -10.60 8.61
CA ASP A 26 6.66 -10.14 9.76
C ASP A 26 6.47 -8.63 10.03
N SER A 27 6.46 -8.24 11.30
CA SER A 27 6.25 -6.86 11.73
C SER A 27 7.23 -5.86 11.08
N GLU A 28 8.49 -6.26 10.90
CA GLU A 28 9.52 -5.43 10.25
C GLU A 28 9.18 -5.14 8.78
N LYS A 29 8.70 -6.16 8.05
CA LYS A 29 8.30 -6.01 6.64
C LYS A 29 7.06 -5.13 6.50
N LYS A 30 6.12 -5.21 7.45
CA LYS A 30 4.95 -4.33 7.47
C LYS A 30 5.37 -2.87 7.58
N ILE A 31 6.28 -2.55 8.49
CA ILE A 31 6.77 -1.18 8.70
C ILE A 31 7.44 -0.64 7.43
N LEU A 32 8.28 -1.43 6.77
CA LEU A 32 8.92 -1.05 5.51
C LEU A 32 7.88 -0.76 4.41
N TRP A 33 6.85 -1.59 4.30
CA TRP A 33 5.76 -1.39 3.33
C TRP A 33 4.93 -0.15 3.61
N VAL A 34 4.60 0.11 4.88
CA VAL A 34 3.89 1.34 5.27
C VAL A 34 4.73 2.57 4.92
N LEU A 35 6.03 2.58 5.22
CA LEU A 35 6.92 3.68 4.82
C LEU A 35 6.91 3.87 3.29
N ALA A 36 7.04 2.79 2.52
CA ALA A 36 7.04 2.86 1.06
C ALA A 36 5.75 3.48 0.51
N VAL A 37 4.58 3.11 1.06
CA VAL A 37 3.27 3.67 0.67
C VAL A 37 3.15 5.14 1.08
N VAL A 38 3.66 5.54 2.24
CA VAL A 38 3.58 6.94 2.70
C VAL A 38 4.46 7.86 1.85
N PHE A 39 5.70 7.44 1.54
CA PHE A 39 6.61 8.23 0.70
C PHE A 39 6.22 8.20 -0.79
N PHE A 40 5.69 7.09 -1.26
CA PHE A 40 5.25 6.90 -2.64
C PHE A 40 3.81 6.35 -2.67
N PRO A 41 2.78 7.21 -2.57
CA PRO A 41 1.37 6.80 -2.45
C PRO A 41 0.93 5.84 -3.54
N ILE A 42 1.23 6.19 -4.79
CA ILE A 42 0.77 5.46 -5.96
C ILE A 42 1.64 4.22 -6.18
N LEU A 43 2.97 4.39 -6.22
CA LEU A 43 3.89 3.29 -6.50
C LEU A 43 3.94 2.27 -5.37
N GLY A 44 3.93 2.72 -4.11
CA GLY A 44 3.92 1.85 -2.94
C GLY A 44 2.64 1.03 -2.85
N ALA A 45 1.48 1.63 -3.12
CA ALA A 45 0.21 0.89 -3.15
C ALA A 45 0.14 -0.12 -4.29
N LEU A 46 0.60 0.23 -5.49
CA LEU A 46 0.67 -0.69 -6.62
C LEU A 46 1.64 -1.85 -6.36
N ALA A 47 2.83 -1.56 -5.82
CA ALA A 47 3.81 -2.58 -5.47
C ALA A 47 3.28 -3.51 -4.37
N TRP A 48 2.59 -2.97 -3.37
CA TRP A 48 1.94 -3.77 -2.34
C TRP A 48 0.86 -4.68 -2.93
N LEU A 49 0.02 -4.18 -3.84
CA LEU A 49 -1.01 -4.99 -4.49
C LEU A 49 -0.43 -6.17 -5.27
N LEU A 50 0.68 -5.98 -5.98
CA LEU A 50 1.37 -7.05 -6.70
C LEU A 50 1.88 -8.15 -5.75
N VAL A 51 2.45 -7.74 -4.61
CA VAL A 51 3.02 -8.63 -3.60
C VAL A 51 1.93 -9.28 -2.72
N SER A 52 0.85 -8.56 -2.40
CA SER A 52 -0.29 -9.05 -1.62
C SER A 52 -1.14 -10.04 -2.41
N ARG A 53 -1.39 -9.79 -3.70
CA ARG A 53 -2.21 -10.66 -4.56
C ARG A 53 -1.50 -11.93 -5.04
N ASN A 54 -0.28 -12.22 -4.55
CA ASN A 54 0.52 -13.39 -4.95
C ASN A 54 0.65 -13.55 -6.49
N ILE A 55 0.54 -12.44 -7.24
CA ILE A 55 0.84 -12.43 -8.69
C ILE A 55 2.33 -12.73 -8.89
N ILE A 56 3.15 -12.32 -7.93
CA ILE A 56 4.56 -12.64 -7.85
C ILE A 56 4.76 -13.44 -6.56
N LYS A 57 5.09 -14.74 -6.68
CA LYS A 57 5.57 -15.54 -5.56
C LYS A 57 7.02 -15.12 -5.27
N LEU A 58 7.20 -14.19 -4.34
CA LEU A 58 8.49 -13.82 -3.76
C LEU A 58 8.63 -14.45 -2.37
#